data_AF-A0A8D9BUE2-F1
#
_entry.id   AF-A0A8D9BUE2-F1
#
_cell.length_a   1.000
_cell.length_b   1.000
_cell.length_c   1.000
_cell.angle_alpha   90.00
_cell.angle_beta   90.00
_cell.angle_gamma   90.00
#
_symmetry.space_group_name_H-M   'P 1'
#
loop_
_entity.id
_entity.type
_entity.pdbx_description
1 polymer ?
#
loop_
_entity_poly.entity_id
_entity_poly.type
_entity_poly.pdbx_seq_one_letter_code
_entity_poly.pdbx_strand_id
1 'polypeptide(L)'
;MQSIKWSIFVPPLSLLLGAHHITDVSHASSTGLYDPFTLGWAQWALSLFRIPVSILPKVLATWHGREDIRVDSEHLGREIPIRASITDQSASMYGLSCVKKGDIRTLLCPFVSDN
;
A
#
# COMPACT_ATOMS: atom_id res chain seq x y z
N MET A 1 -6.35 -1.34 -25.00
CA MET A 1 -6.95 -1.03 -23.69
C MET A 1 -6.29 -1.92 -22.66
N GLN A 2 -5.34 -1.39 -21.89
CA GLN A 2 -4.58 -2.18 -20.93
C GLN A 2 -5.52 -2.65 -19.83
N SER A 3 -5.58 -3.97 -19.65
CA SER A 3 -6.26 -4.61 -18.52
C SER A 3 -5.59 -4.10 -17.24
N ILE A 4 -6.30 -3.24 -16.50
CA ILE A 4 -5.87 -2.81 -15.17
C ILE A 4 -5.84 -4.09 -14.33
N LYS A 5 -4.64 -4.58 -14.03
CA LYS A 5 -4.48 -5.72 -13.14
C LYS A 5 -5.00 -5.30 -11.76
N TRP A 6 -6.18 -5.79 -11.41
CA TRP A 6 -6.86 -5.56 -10.13
C TRP A 6 -6.03 -5.99 -8.91
N SER A 7 -4.94 -6.73 -9.11
CA SER A 7 -3.94 -7.07 -8.09
C SER A 7 -3.25 -5.86 -7.45
N ILE A 8 -3.33 -4.66 -8.04
CA ILE A 8 -2.85 -3.42 -7.40
C ILE A 8 -3.74 -3.00 -6.21
N PHE A 9 -5.04 -3.29 -6.27
CA PHE A 9 -6.01 -2.92 -5.23
C PHE A 9 -6.09 -3.91 -4.06
N VAL A 10 -5.47 -5.08 -4.20
CA VAL A 10 -5.37 -6.08 -3.13
C VAL A 10 -3.89 -6.24 -2.81
N PRO A 11 -3.32 -5.41 -1.92
CA PRO A 11 -1.95 -5.61 -1.48
C PRO A 11 -1.82 -7.02 -0.87
N PRO A 12 -0.67 -7.70 -1.02
CA PRO A 12 -0.44 -9.05 -0.45
C PRO A 12 -0.74 -9.11 1.05
N LEU A 13 -0.60 -7.98 1.75
CA LEU A 13 -0.95 -7.82 3.15
C LEU A 13 -2.44 -8.12 3.45
N SER A 14 -3.34 -7.82 2.51
CA SER A 14 -4.77 -8.13 2.65
C SER A 14 -5.04 -9.63 2.76
N LEU A 15 -4.16 -10.49 2.23
CA LEU A 15 -4.28 -11.94 2.33
C LEU A 15 -3.83 -12.45 3.70
N LEU A 16 -2.84 -11.80 4.31
CA LEU A 16 -2.31 -12.15 5.64
C LEU A 16 -3.22 -11.69 6.79
N LEU A 17 -4.07 -10.70 6.53
CA LEU A 17 -4.94 -10.07 7.51
C LEU A 17 -6.39 -10.60 7.47
N GLY A 18 -6.64 -11.66 6.70
CA GLY A 18 -7.97 -12.25 6.55
C GLY A 18 -9.01 -11.23 6.08
N ALA A 19 -9.88 -10.81 7.01
CA ALA A 19 -11.02 -9.92 6.75
C ALA A 19 -10.68 -8.42 6.60
N HIS A 20 -9.44 -8.00 6.88
CA HIS A 20 -9.06 -6.59 6.81
C HIS A 20 -8.53 -6.22 5.41
N HIS A 21 -9.41 -5.65 4.59
CA HIS A 21 -9.03 -5.06 3.30
C HIS A 21 -8.47 -3.64 3.50
N ILE A 22 -7.18 -3.56 3.79
CA ILE A 22 -6.48 -2.31 4.14
C ILE A 22 -5.28 -2.04 3.23
N THR A 23 -4.92 -0.77 3.09
CA THR A 23 -3.73 -0.31 2.36
C THR A 23 -3.11 0.91 3.05
N ASP A 24 -1.82 1.15 2.85
CA ASP A 24 -1.14 2.35 3.34
C ASP A 24 -1.17 3.49 2.32
N VAL A 25 -0.92 4.72 2.79
CA VAL A 25 -0.87 5.92 1.95
C VAL A 25 0.17 5.83 0.83
N SER A 26 1.35 5.25 1.11
CA SER A 26 2.43 5.16 0.12
C SER A 26 2.02 4.25 -1.03
N HIS A 27 1.40 3.09 -0.73
CA HIS A 27 0.89 2.19 -1.76
C HIS A 27 -0.31 2.78 -2.49
N ALA A 28 -1.27 3.38 -1.76
CA ALA A 28 -2.45 4.02 -2.36
C ALA A 28 -2.06 5.13 -3.35
N SER A 29 -1.03 5.92 -3.06
CA SER A 29 -0.55 7.00 -3.93
C SER A 29 -0.10 6.51 -5.31
N SER A 30 0.42 5.28 -5.41
CA SER A 30 0.89 4.70 -6.67
C SER A 30 -0.25 4.24 -7.60
N THR A 31 -1.49 4.17 -7.09
CA THR A 31 -2.66 3.72 -7.86
C THR A 31 -3.17 4.78 -8.84
N GLY A 32 -2.81 6.05 -8.63
CA GLY A 32 -3.37 7.19 -9.37
C GLY A 32 -4.84 7.50 -9.05
N LEU A 33 -5.47 6.76 -8.13
CA LEU A 33 -6.85 7.00 -7.67
C LEU A 33 -6.91 7.66 -6.29
N TYR A 34 -5.78 7.83 -5.62
CA TYR A 34 -5.68 8.45 -4.31
C TYR A 34 -5.27 9.92 -4.42
N ASP A 35 -5.99 10.79 -3.72
CA ASP A 35 -5.69 12.22 -3.64
C ASP A 35 -4.85 12.50 -2.37
N PRO A 36 -3.57 12.92 -2.52
CA PRO A 36 -2.69 13.18 -1.40
C PRO A 36 -3.06 14.45 -0.62
N PHE A 37 -3.85 15.37 -1.19
CA PHE A 37 -4.29 16.59 -0.51
C PHE A 37 -5.50 16.34 0.40
N THR A 38 -6.43 15.48 -0.05
CA THR A 38 -7.61 15.13 0.76
C THR A 38 -7.41 13.87 1.60
N LEU A 39 -6.26 13.18 1.44
CA LEU A 39 -5.91 11.93 2.13
C LEU A 39 -6.97 10.83 1.96
N GLY A 40 -7.49 10.69 0.74
CA GLY A 40 -8.58 9.76 0.45
C GLY A 40 -8.70 9.41 -1.02
N TRP A 41 -9.64 8.53 -1.35
CA TRP A 41 -9.88 8.16 -2.73
C TRP A 41 -10.49 9.33 -3.51
N ALA A 42 -9.89 9.66 -4.65
CA ALA A 42 -10.30 10.75 -5.52
C ALA A 42 -11.62 10.42 -6.22
N GLN A 43 -12.72 10.98 -5.73
CA GLN A 43 -14.07 10.67 -6.23
C GLN A 43 -14.22 10.94 -7.74
N TRP A 44 -13.53 11.97 -8.25
CA TRP A 44 -13.53 12.27 -9.69
C TRP A 44 -12.89 11.14 -10.51
N ALA A 45 -11.80 10.55 -10.02
CA ALA A 45 -11.10 9.46 -10.69
C ALA A 45 -11.93 8.18 -10.64
N LEU A 46 -12.53 7.87 -9.48
CA LEU A 46 -13.44 6.74 -9.33
C LEU A 46 -14.64 6.83 -10.27
N SER A 47 -15.21 8.03 -10.42
CA SER A 47 -16.33 8.28 -11.32
C SER A 47 -15.93 8.09 -12.78
N LEU A 48 -14.74 8.55 -13.16
CA LEU A 48 -14.20 8.42 -14.52
C LEU A 48 -14.01 6.95 -14.93
N PHE A 49 -13.45 6.13 -14.03
CA PHE A 49 -13.21 4.71 -14.26
C PHE A 49 -14.40 3.81 -13.89
N ARG A 50 -15.50 4.40 -13.38
CA ARG A 50 -16.70 3.69 -12.90
C ARG A 50 -16.37 2.61 -11.84
N ILE A 51 -15.48 2.95 -10.93
CA ILE A 51 -15.05 2.05 -9.85
C ILE A 51 -15.92 2.30 -8.61
N PRO A 52 -16.61 1.28 -8.08
CA PRO A 52 -17.38 1.43 -6.86
C PRO A 52 -16.45 1.59 -5.64
N VAL A 53 -16.76 2.54 -4.75
CA VAL A 53 -15.94 2.79 -3.54
C VAL A 53 -15.89 1.56 -2.62
N SER A 54 -16.94 0.74 -2.63
CA SER A 54 -17.07 -0.44 -1.78
C SER A 54 -16.02 -1.53 -2.01
N ILE A 55 -15.34 -1.53 -3.16
CA ILE A 55 -14.28 -2.50 -3.45
C ILE A 55 -12.89 -1.97 -3.12
N LEU A 56 -12.77 -0.72 -2.68
CA LEU A 56 -11.48 -0.11 -2.39
C LEU A 56 -11.08 -0.40 -0.94
N PRO A 57 -9.79 -0.70 -0.69
CA PRO A 57 -9.32 -0.90 0.66
C PRO A 57 -9.42 0.39 1.48
N LYS A 58 -9.57 0.22 2.80
CA LYS A 58 -9.44 1.33 3.75
C LYS A 58 -7.99 1.80 3.73
N VAL A 59 -7.78 3.08 3.41
CA VAL A 59 -6.45 3.71 3.45
C VAL A 59 -6.14 4.10 4.88
N LEU A 60 -4.96 3.71 5.35
CA LEU A 60 -4.47 3.98 6.68
C LEU A 60 -3.08 4.65 6.61
N ALA A 61 -2.70 5.39 7.66
CA ALA A 61 -1.40 6.07 7.71
C ALA A 61 -0.22 5.10 7.90
N THR A 62 0.86 5.18 7.13
CA THR A 62 2.04 4.26 7.14
C THR A 62 2.47 3.69 8.51
N TRP A 63 2.34 4.47 9.60
CA TRP A 63 2.44 3.99 10.97
C TRP A 63 1.07 3.99 11.66
N HIS A 64 0.57 2.80 12.02
CA HIS A 64 -0.75 2.61 12.61
C HIS A 64 -0.71 2.38 14.13
N GLY A 65 0.21 3.00 14.87
CA GLY A 65 0.52 2.66 16.28
C GLY A 65 -0.64 2.54 17.29
N ARG A 66 -1.86 2.95 16.94
CA ARG A 66 -3.10 2.77 17.73
C ARG A 66 -4.10 1.75 17.16
N GLU A 67 -3.98 1.33 15.91
CA GLU A 67 -4.88 0.33 15.33
C GLU A 67 -4.38 -1.09 15.66
N ASP A 68 -5.30 -1.97 16.04
CA ASP A 68 -5.02 -3.37 16.40
C ASP A 68 -5.10 -4.27 15.17
N ILE A 69 -4.19 -4.03 14.23
CA ILE A 69 -4.06 -4.84 13.01
C ILE A 69 -3.19 -6.04 13.34
N ARG A 70 -3.72 -7.25 13.21
CA ARG A 70 -3.03 -8.50 13.53
C ARG A 70 -3.07 -9.45 12.34
N VAL A 71 -1.96 -10.14 12.11
CA VAL A 71 -1.92 -11.27 11.18
C VAL A 71 -2.76 -12.40 11.77
N ASP A 72 -3.54 -13.05 10.92
CA ASP A 72 -4.33 -14.21 11.33
C ASP A 72 -3.39 -15.33 11.82
N SER A 73 -3.75 -15.88 12.99
CA SER A 73 -3.05 -17.00 13.61
C SER A 73 -2.91 -18.22 12.69
N GLU A 74 -3.81 -18.41 11.72
CA GLU A 74 -3.73 -19.49 10.74
C GLU A 74 -2.46 -19.42 9.87
N HIS A 75 -1.95 -18.22 9.59
CA HIS A 75 -0.80 -18.04 8.69
C HIS A 75 0.55 -18.15 9.40
N LEU A 76 0.64 -17.72 10.66
CA LEU A 76 1.91 -17.60 11.39
C LEU A 76 1.96 -18.41 12.70
N GLY A 77 0.90 -19.19 13.01
CA GLY A 77 0.78 -19.98 14.24
C GLY A 77 0.61 -19.16 15.52
N ARG A 78 0.57 -17.84 15.41
CA ARG A 78 0.35 -16.86 16.49
C ARG A 78 -0.11 -15.53 15.90
N GLU A 79 -0.90 -14.79 16.65
CA GLU A 79 -1.27 -13.42 16.26
C GLU A 79 -0.06 -12.48 16.44
N ILE A 80 0.40 -11.88 15.34
CA ILE A 80 1.48 -10.89 15.34
C ILE A 80 0.91 -9.53 14.98
N PRO A 81 1.09 -8.49 15.81
CA PRO A 81 0.62 -7.15 15.49
C PRO A 81 1.45 -6.52 14.36
N ILE A 82 0.76 -6.00 13.33
CA ILE A 82 1.36 -5.17 12.28
C ILE A 82 1.26 -3.71 12.70
N ARG A 83 2.42 -3.06 12.88
CA ARG A 83 2.49 -1.65 13.32
C ARG A 83 2.69 -0.66 12.19
N ALA A 84 3.25 -1.11 11.07
CA ALA A 84 3.54 -0.27 9.93
C ALA A 84 3.48 -1.07 8.63
N SER A 85 3.08 -0.40 7.56
CA SER A 85 3.17 -0.91 6.19
C SER A 85 3.63 0.23 5.29
N ILE A 86 4.62 -0.06 4.45
CA ILE A 86 5.26 0.92 3.57
C ILE A 86 5.74 0.22 2.30
N THR A 87 5.63 0.90 1.17
CA THR A 87 6.15 0.42 -0.12
C THR A 87 7.67 0.33 -0.11
N ASP A 88 8.24 -0.66 -0.80
CA ASP A 88 9.68 -0.95 -0.84
C ASP A 88 10.56 0.28 -1.15
N GLN A 89 10.18 1.10 -2.13
CA GLN A 89 10.93 2.30 -2.50
C GLN A 89 11.00 3.30 -1.35
N SER A 90 9.85 3.64 -0.77
CA SER A 90 9.77 4.53 0.40
C SER A 90 10.45 3.91 1.63
N ALA A 91 10.34 2.59 1.83
CA ALA A 91 11.01 1.88 2.91
C ALA A 91 12.53 2.07 2.87
N SER A 92 13.11 2.03 1.67
CA SER A 92 14.55 2.22 1.49
C SER A 92 15.03 3.64 1.76
N MET A 93 14.16 4.64 1.61
CA MET A 93 14.46 6.01 2.01
C MET A 93 14.57 6.12 3.53
N TYR A 94 13.61 5.53 4.25
CA TYR A 94 13.65 5.51 5.71
C TYR A 94 14.83 4.70 6.25
N GLY A 95 15.09 3.52 5.69
CA GLY A 95 16.19 2.65 6.15
C GLY A 95 17.58 3.28 6.00
N LEU A 96 17.75 4.23 5.07
CA LEU A 96 19.00 4.97 4.88
C LEU A 96 18.94 6.43 5.33
N SER A 97 17.94 6.76 6.15
CA SER A 97 17.77 8.09 6.76
C SER A 97 17.74 9.24 5.75
N CYS A 98 17.35 8.94 4.51
CA CYS A 98 17.20 9.91 3.43
C CYS A 98 15.83 10.58 3.51
N VAL A 99 15.58 11.28 4.61
CA VAL A 99 14.31 11.93 4.94
C VAL A 99 14.39 13.46 4.85
N LYS A 100 15.57 14.02 4.55
CA LYS A 100 15.75 15.46 4.42
C LYS A 100 15.44 15.90 3.00
N LYS A 101 14.95 17.13 2.88
CA LYS A 101 14.70 17.75 1.58
C LYS A 101 16.02 17.83 0.79
N GLY A 102 16.04 17.23 -0.39
CA GLY A 102 17.23 17.15 -1.25
C GLY A 102 17.95 15.80 -1.21
N ASP A 103 17.59 14.91 -0.28
CA ASP A 103 18.11 13.55 -0.28
C ASP A 103 17.51 12.77 -1.47
N ILE A 104 18.37 12.02 -2.17
CA ILE A 104 17.98 11.19 -3.31
C ILE A 104 18.35 9.75 -3.01
N ARG A 105 17.43 8.84 -3.29
CA ARG A 105 17.63 7.40 -3.16
C ARG A 105 17.18 6.68 -4.42
N THR A 106 18.03 5.77 -4.87
CA THR A 106 17.75 4.89 -6.01
C THR A 106 18.00 3.46 -5.56
N LEU A 107 16.98 2.61 -5.67
CA LEU A 107 17.12 1.16 -5.54
C LEU A 107 17.35 0.58 -6.93
N LEU A 108 18.45 -0.15 -7.11
CA LEU A 108 18.69 -0.92 -8.32
C LEU A 108 18.17 -2.34 -8.10
N CYS A 109 16.95 -2.61 -8.57
CA CYS A 109 16.48 -3.98 -8.76
C CYS A 109 16.79 -4.39 -10.20
N PRO A 110 17.68 -5.37 -10.43
CA PRO A 110 17.91 -5.88 -11.77
C PRO A 110 16.59 -6.48 -12.28
N PHE A 111 16.11 -5.99 -13.43
CA PHE A 111 15.05 -6.66 -14.16
C PHE A 111 15.69 -7.91 -14.78
N VAL A 112 15.59 -9.04 -14.10
CA VAL A 112 15.99 -10.32 -14.67
C VAL A 112 14.95 -10.65 -15.74
N SER A 113 15.28 -10.42 -17.02
CA SER A 113 14.51 -11.04 -18.08
C SER A 113 14.91 -12.51 -18.09
N ASP A 114 14.04 -13.38 -17.60
CA ASP A 114 14.17 -14.81 -17.88
C ASP A 114 14.20 -14.97 -19.40
N ASN A 115 15.33 -15.41 -19.93
CA ASN A 115 15.54 -15.76 -21.32
C ASN A 115 15.68 -17.27 -21.42
#